data_AF-A0A1X2HPW0-F1
#
_entry.id   AF-A0A1X2HPW0-F1
#
_cell.length_a   1.000
_cell.length_b   1.000
_cell.length_c   1.000
_cell.angle_alpha   90.00
_cell.angle_beta   90.00
_cell.angle_gamma   90.00
#
_symmetry.space_group_name_H-M   'P 1'
#
loop_
_entity.id
_entity.type
_entity.pdbx_description
1 polymer ?
#
loop_
_entity_poly.entity_id
_entity_poly.type
_entity_poly.pdbx_seq_one_letter_code
_entity_poly.pdbx_strand_id
1 'polypeptide(L)'
;MDDLERLIASKDYMKLVEVCQGMELASHMGDNNAIPLTHIYSLLLAAYTILGNISAAQFLHKRMNGQSSEEIEAIWAVVTSLSRRHYPDFYRALSAFEWPTYLQPLIADLKDTVQQRMLFLIAKGYTNIHVTEASQFFGMPEDELLKALQTEGWQFDASSGLLKPVVPELPKRAPPNLSQFNILTDVMLNLEKI
;
A
#
# COMPACT_ATOMS: atom_id res chain seq x y z
N MET A 1 20.76 12.36 -1.29
CA MET A 1 20.55 11.24 -0.34
C MET A 1 19.72 11.75 0.84
N ASP A 2 20.13 12.86 1.46
CA ASP A 2 19.42 13.56 2.55
C ASP A 2 17.93 13.85 2.29
N ASP A 3 17.57 14.30 1.08
CA ASP A 3 16.16 14.62 0.78
C ASP A 3 15.27 13.37 0.68
N LEU A 4 15.81 12.25 0.19
CA LEU A 4 15.07 10.97 0.13
C LEU A 4 14.89 10.40 1.52
N GLU A 5 15.93 10.41 2.35
CA GLU A 5 15.86 9.93 3.74
C GLU A 5 14.89 10.79 4.57
N ARG A 6 14.86 12.11 4.35
CA ARG A 6 13.86 13.00 4.97
C ARG A 6 12.44 12.69 4.52
N LEU A 7 12.22 12.41 3.25
CA LEU A 7 10.89 12.08 2.72
C LEU A 7 10.39 10.71 3.18
N ILE A 8 11.30 9.75 3.32
CA ILE A 8 11.01 8.44 3.94
C ILE A 8 10.65 8.63 5.41
N ALA A 9 11.41 9.45 6.15
CA ALA A 9 11.12 9.76 7.55
C ALA A 9 9.79 10.51 7.74
N SER A 10 9.41 11.37 6.78
CA SER A 10 8.14 12.11 6.83
C SER A 10 6.94 11.31 6.31
N LYS A 11 7.13 10.08 5.81
CA LYS A 11 6.09 9.23 5.19
C LYS A 11 5.31 9.90 4.04
N ASP A 12 5.91 10.88 3.36
CA ASP A 12 5.30 11.60 2.24
C ASP A 12 5.58 10.87 0.91
N TYR A 13 4.95 9.71 0.72
CA TYR A 13 5.25 8.86 -0.45
C TYR A 13 4.85 9.49 -1.79
N MET A 14 3.88 10.41 -1.84
CA MET A 14 3.52 11.10 -3.09
C MET A 14 4.65 11.99 -3.59
N LYS A 15 5.23 12.82 -2.70
CA LYS A 15 6.38 13.66 -3.05
C LYS A 15 7.61 12.82 -3.36
N LEU A 16 7.78 11.70 -2.65
CA LEU A 16 8.85 10.76 -2.94
C LEU A 16 8.76 10.22 -4.37
N VAL A 17 7.56 9.84 -4.84
CA VAL A 17 7.36 9.41 -6.23
C VAL A 17 7.72 10.53 -7.22
N GLU A 18 7.26 11.76 -6.99
CA GLU A 18 7.55 12.91 -7.87
C GLU A 18 9.05 13.18 -7.99
N VAL A 19 9.77 13.17 -6.86
CA VAL A 19 11.22 13.39 -6.82
C VAL A 19 11.95 12.24 -7.53
N CYS A 20 11.54 10.99 -7.31
CA CYS A 20 12.13 9.84 -7.97
C CYS A 20 11.88 9.82 -9.48
N GLN A 21 10.69 10.24 -9.93
CA GLN A 21 10.40 10.42 -11.36
C GLN A 21 11.25 11.52 -11.98
N GLY A 22 11.44 12.65 -11.28
CA GLY A 22 12.31 13.72 -11.71
C GLY A 22 13.76 13.24 -11.88
N MET A 23 14.27 12.46 -10.92
CA MET A 23 15.60 11.85 -11.00
C MET A 23 15.71 10.82 -12.12
N GLU A 24 14.67 10.03 -12.35
CA GLU A 24 14.60 9.10 -13.49
C GLU A 24 14.74 9.87 -14.82
N LEU A 25 13.97 10.93 -15.02
CA LEU A 25 14.01 11.74 -16.23
C LEU A 25 15.39 12.40 -16.44
N ALA A 26 15.98 12.96 -15.38
CA ALA A 26 17.31 13.56 -15.42
C ALA A 26 18.39 12.55 -15.85
N SER A 27 18.34 11.33 -15.32
CA SER A 27 19.28 10.27 -15.68
C SER A 27 19.16 9.85 -17.16
N HIS A 28 17.96 9.91 -17.76
CA HIS A 28 17.79 9.66 -19.20
C HIS A 28 18.26 10.83 -20.07
N MET A 29 18.28 12.05 -19.53
CA MET A 29 18.71 13.27 -20.22
C MET A 29 20.24 13.40 -20.31
N GLY A 30 21.00 12.48 -19.69
CA GLY A 30 22.47 12.47 -19.72
C GLY A 30 23.12 13.21 -18.55
N ASP A 31 22.33 13.68 -17.58
CA ASP A 31 22.88 14.14 -16.31
C ASP A 31 23.32 12.90 -15.52
N ASN A 32 24.64 12.76 -15.31
CA ASN A 32 25.22 11.69 -14.51
C ASN A 32 24.82 11.86 -13.04
N ASN A 33 23.60 11.43 -12.71
CA ASN A 33 23.19 11.29 -11.33
C ASN A 33 24.08 10.25 -10.65
N ALA A 34 24.54 10.56 -9.43
CA ALA A 34 25.38 9.67 -8.63
C ALA A 34 24.68 8.36 -8.19
N ILE A 35 23.37 8.24 -8.42
CA ILE A 35 22.54 7.10 -8.00
C ILE A 35 22.25 6.23 -9.22
N PRO A 36 22.53 4.91 -9.17
CA PRO A 36 22.22 4.02 -10.28
C PRO A 36 20.70 3.92 -10.47
N LEU A 37 20.28 3.86 -11.74
CA LEU A 37 18.89 3.77 -12.16
C LEU A 37 18.13 2.61 -11.47
N THR A 38 18.80 1.50 -11.20
CA THR A 38 18.27 0.33 -10.51
C THR A 38 17.75 0.65 -9.11
N HIS A 39 18.43 1.51 -8.35
CA HIS A 39 17.97 1.93 -7.02
C HIS A 39 16.77 2.88 -7.10
N ILE A 40 16.74 3.76 -8.10
CA ILE A 40 15.61 4.66 -8.33
C ILE A 40 14.36 3.83 -8.67
N TYR A 41 14.51 2.80 -9.49
CA TYR A 41 13.42 1.90 -9.85
C TYR A 41 12.92 1.06 -8.69
N SER A 42 13.80 0.50 -7.85
CA SER A 42 13.38 -0.25 -6.67
C SER A 42 12.61 0.65 -5.69
N LEU A 43 13.08 1.88 -5.49
CA LEU A 43 12.42 2.89 -4.66
C LEU A 43 11.04 3.29 -5.21
N LEU A 44 10.93 3.54 -6.52
CA LEU A 44 9.65 3.85 -7.18
C LEU A 44 8.65 2.71 -7.05
N LEU A 45 9.08 1.46 -7.28
CA LEU A 45 8.21 0.30 -7.14
C LEU A 45 7.67 0.17 -5.71
N ALA A 46 8.54 0.31 -4.70
CA ALA A 46 8.14 0.28 -3.30
C ALA A 46 7.18 1.44 -2.94
N ALA A 47 7.42 2.63 -3.47
CA ALA A 47 6.54 3.77 -3.22
C ALA A 47 5.15 3.59 -3.84
N TYR A 48 5.06 3.05 -5.07
CA TYR A 48 3.79 2.77 -5.72
C TYR A 48 2.96 1.69 -5.01
N THR A 49 3.62 0.67 -4.46
CA THR A 49 2.92 -0.37 -3.71
C THR A 49 2.35 0.17 -2.41
N ILE A 50 3.08 1.02 -1.69
CA ILE A 50 2.61 1.68 -0.46
C ILE A 50 1.41 2.59 -0.75
N LEU A 51 1.46 3.37 -1.84
CA LEU A 51 0.32 4.20 -2.28
C LEU A 51 -0.89 3.37 -2.76
N GLY A 52 -0.75 2.04 -2.86
CA GLY A 52 -1.80 1.14 -3.32
C GLY A 52 -2.07 1.21 -4.82
N ASN A 53 -1.20 1.85 -5.60
CA ASN A 53 -1.33 1.97 -7.05
C ASN A 53 -0.60 0.82 -7.77
N ILE A 54 -1.21 -0.35 -7.72
CA ILE A 54 -0.64 -1.60 -8.28
C ILE A 54 -0.50 -1.51 -9.80
N SER A 55 -1.42 -0.82 -10.49
CA SER A 55 -1.36 -0.66 -11.94
C SER A 55 -0.14 0.17 -12.37
N ALA A 56 0.15 1.28 -11.68
CA ALA A 56 1.36 2.07 -11.94
C ALA A 56 2.64 1.23 -11.77
N ALA A 57 2.72 0.40 -10.73
CA ALA A 57 3.85 -0.50 -10.53
C ALA A 57 4.00 -1.52 -11.69
N GLN A 58 2.89 -2.06 -12.20
CA GLN A 58 2.92 -2.97 -13.37
C GLN A 58 3.38 -2.29 -14.65
N PHE A 59 2.96 -1.04 -14.89
CA PHE A 59 3.42 -0.27 -16.05
C PHE A 59 4.90 0.07 -15.93
N LEU A 60 5.38 0.42 -14.74
CA LEU A 60 6.79 0.67 -14.50
C LEU A 60 7.62 -0.58 -14.81
N HIS A 61 7.22 -1.75 -14.33
CA HIS A 61 7.91 -3.01 -14.63
C HIS A 61 7.98 -3.31 -16.14
N LYS A 62 6.88 -3.08 -16.88
CA LYS A 62 6.87 -3.22 -18.35
C LYS A 62 7.78 -2.21 -19.06
N ARG A 63 8.01 -1.03 -18.47
CA ARG A 63 8.91 -0.01 -19.03
C ARG A 63 10.38 -0.37 -18.84
N MET A 64 10.71 -1.07 -17.75
CA MET A 64 12.09 -1.42 -17.40
C MET A 64 12.69 -2.56 -18.24
N ASN A 65 11.90 -3.30 -19.04
CA ASN A 65 12.28 -4.48 -19.83
C ASN A 65 13.79 -4.55 -20.16
N GLY A 66 14.61 -5.16 -19.28
CA GLY A 66 16.07 -5.28 -19.40
C GLY A 66 16.88 -4.80 -18.19
N GLN A 67 16.34 -3.93 -17.33
CA GLN A 67 16.98 -3.46 -16.08
C GLN A 67 16.57 -4.37 -14.91
N SER A 68 17.08 -5.60 -14.90
CA SER A 68 16.85 -6.55 -13.81
C SER A 68 17.94 -6.43 -12.76
N SER A 69 17.54 -6.30 -11.50
CA SER A 69 18.38 -6.50 -10.33
C SER A 69 17.65 -7.39 -9.36
N GLU A 70 18.39 -8.08 -8.48
CA GLU A 70 17.82 -8.96 -7.46
C GLU A 70 16.80 -8.22 -6.59
N GLU A 71 17.05 -6.94 -6.28
CA GLU A 71 16.12 -6.08 -5.54
C GLU A 71 14.81 -5.84 -6.29
N ILE A 72 14.89 -5.52 -7.59
CA ILE A 72 13.71 -5.25 -8.42
C ILE A 72 12.87 -6.52 -8.54
N GLU A 73 13.51 -7.67 -8.72
CA GLU A 73 12.82 -8.97 -8.82
C GLU A 73 12.14 -9.34 -7.49
N ALA A 74 12.80 -9.08 -6.35
CA ALA A 74 12.22 -9.28 -5.03
C ALA A 74 10.99 -8.38 -4.80
N ILE A 75 11.09 -7.08 -5.11
CA ILE A 75 9.94 -6.15 -5.01
C ILE A 75 8.84 -6.56 -5.99
N TRP A 76 9.20 -6.99 -7.19
CA TRP A 76 8.22 -7.45 -8.17
C TRP A 76 7.46 -8.69 -7.69
N ALA A 77 8.13 -9.64 -7.04
CA ALA A 77 7.45 -10.77 -6.39
C ALA A 77 6.40 -10.29 -5.38
N VAL A 78 6.74 -9.29 -4.56
CA VAL A 78 5.81 -8.64 -3.60
C VAL A 78 4.64 -7.94 -4.33
N VAL A 79 4.90 -7.22 -5.42
CA VAL A 79 3.87 -6.56 -6.24
C VAL A 79 2.92 -7.60 -6.85
N THR A 80 3.44 -8.72 -7.35
CA THR A 80 2.64 -9.76 -8.01
C THR A 80 1.75 -10.52 -7.03
N SER A 81 2.23 -10.82 -5.83
CA SER A 81 1.42 -11.45 -4.78
C SER A 81 0.29 -10.51 -4.32
N LEU A 82 0.59 -9.22 -4.15
CA LEU A 82 -0.41 -8.20 -3.83
C LEU A 82 -1.45 -8.03 -4.95
N SER A 83 -1.02 -8.06 -6.22
CA SER A 83 -1.91 -7.99 -7.38
C SER A 83 -2.86 -9.19 -7.47
N ARG A 84 -2.40 -10.37 -7.06
CA ARG A 84 -3.22 -11.60 -6.99
C ARG A 84 -4.03 -11.70 -5.68
N ARG A 85 -3.84 -10.75 -4.76
CA ARG A 85 -4.41 -10.73 -3.40
C ARG A 85 -4.03 -11.97 -2.58
N HIS A 86 -2.86 -12.54 -2.83
CA HIS A 86 -2.34 -13.70 -2.12
C HIS A 86 -1.44 -13.22 -0.96
N TYR A 87 -2.06 -12.97 0.19
CA TYR A 87 -1.36 -12.42 1.36
C TYR A 87 -0.32 -13.36 1.98
N PRO A 88 -0.51 -14.69 2.03
CA PRO A 88 0.55 -15.59 2.53
C PRO A 88 1.84 -15.50 1.70
N ASP A 89 1.70 -15.46 0.37
CA ASP A 89 2.84 -15.33 -0.54
C ASP A 89 3.50 -13.94 -0.42
N PHE A 90 2.72 -12.91 -0.11
CA PHE A 90 3.22 -11.57 0.15
C PHE A 90 4.16 -11.54 1.36
N TYR A 91 3.74 -12.07 2.51
CA TYR A 91 4.61 -12.10 3.70
C TYR A 91 5.82 -13.01 3.50
N ARG A 92 5.65 -14.12 2.77
CA ARG A 92 6.76 -15.00 2.39
C ARG A 92 7.79 -14.26 1.53
N ALA A 93 7.34 -13.55 0.50
CA ALA A 93 8.22 -12.77 -0.38
C ALA A 93 8.95 -11.65 0.38
N LEU A 94 8.28 -10.99 1.34
CA LEU A 94 8.91 -9.99 2.20
C LEU A 94 10.02 -10.56 3.08
N SER A 95 9.83 -11.78 3.61
CA SER A 95 10.82 -12.45 4.47
C SER A 95 11.95 -13.15 3.70
N ALA A 96 11.78 -13.38 2.40
CA ALA A 96 12.70 -14.18 1.59
C ALA A 96 13.95 -13.40 1.15
N PHE A 97 13.91 -12.07 1.17
CA PHE A 97 14.98 -11.23 0.66
C PHE A 97 15.56 -10.32 1.75
N GLU A 98 16.88 -10.19 1.79
CA GLU A 98 17.57 -9.28 2.69
C GLU A 98 17.59 -7.87 2.08
N TRP A 99 16.72 -7.00 2.60
CA TRP A 99 16.53 -5.67 2.05
C TRP A 99 17.69 -4.72 2.39
N PRO A 100 18.17 -3.92 1.43
CA PRO A 100 19.19 -2.92 1.67
C PRO A 100 18.65 -1.80 2.57
N THR A 101 19.55 -1.12 3.30
CA THR A 101 19.21 -0.16 4.37
C THR A 101 18.25 0.94 3.94
N TYR A 102 18.29 1.39 2.69
CA TYR A 102 17.38 2.43 2.18
C TYR A 102 15.95 1.92 1.88
N LEU A 103 15.75 0.61 1.67
CA LEU A 103 14.42 0.01 1.43
C LEU A 103 13.77 -0.54 2.69
N GLN A 104 14.55 -0.91 3.71
CA GLN A 104 14.03 -1.40 4.99
C GLN A 104 12.89 -0.55 5.59
N PRO A 105 13.01 0.79 5.71
CA PRO A 105 11.91 1.59 6.28
C PRO A 105 10.65 1.55 5.40
N LEU A 106 10.81 1.61 4.07
CA LEU A 106 9.69 1.53 3.14
C LEU A 106 8.95 0.19 3.24
N ILE A 107 9.68 -0.89 3.47
CA ILE A 107 9.11 -2.24 3.53
C ILE A 107 8.41 -2.48 4.85
N ALA A 108 8.94 -1.95 5.95
CA ALA A 108 8.23 -1.91 7.22
C ALA A 108 6.90 -1.13 7.08
N ASP A 109 6.95 0.06 6.48
CA ASP A 109 5.76 0.86 6.22
C ASP A 109 4.77 0.15 5.26
N LEU A 110 5.27 -0.57 4.26
CA LEU A 110 4.45 -1.37 3.36
C LEU A 110 3.73 -2.48 4.13
N LYS A 111 4.43 -3.20 5.01
CA LYS A 111 3.83 -4.22 5.88
C LYS A 111 2.73 -3.61 6.75
N ASP A 112 3.01 -2.50 7.42
CA ASP A 112 2.06 -1.82 8.31
C ASP A 112 0.82 -1.33 7.55
N THR A 113 1.01 -0.71 6.37
CA THR A 113 -0.11 -0.22 5.55
C THR A 113 -0.99 -1.34 5.03
N VAL A 114 -0.41 -2.49 4.64
CA VAL A 114 -1.18 -3.68 4.25
C VAL A 114 -1.95 -4.25 5.44
N GLN A 115 -1.33 -4.37 6.61
CA GLN A 115 -1.99 -4.86 7.82
C GLN A 115 -3.16 -3.95 8.24
N GLN A 116 -2.96 -2.63 8.26
CA GLN A 116 -4.02 -1.65 8.54
C GLN A 116 -5.17 -1.74 7.53
N ARG A 117 -4.85 -1.87 6.24
CA ARG A 117 -5.86 -2.06 5.20
C ARG A 117 -6.64 -3.36 5.40
N MET A 118 -5.97 -4.43 5.84
CA MET A 118 -6.62 -5.70 6.14
C MET A 118 -7.50 -5.64 7.37
N LEU A 119 -7.11 -4.93 8.44
CA LEU A 119 -7.99 -4.65 9.59
C LEU A 119 -9.31 -4.03 9.12
N PHE A 120 -9.22 -2.97 8.31
CA PHE A 120 -10.39 -2.28 7.78
C PHE A 120 -11.23 -3.19 6.85
N LEU A 121 -10.57 -3.96 5.98
CA LEU A 121 -11.26 -4.83 5.02
C LEU A 121 -12.01 -5.97 5.72
N ILE A 122 -11.37 -6.61 6.70
CA ILE A 122 -11.98 -7.69 7.48
C ILE A 122 -13.14 -7.15 8.30
N ALA A 123 -12.97 -6.00 8.96
CA ALA A 123 -14.03 -5.37 9.73
C ALA A 123 -15.25 -4.95 8.89
N LYS A 124 -15.04 -4.60 7.61
CA LYS A 124 -16.13 -4.30 6.69
C LYS A 124 -16.77 -5.54 6.08
N GLY A 125 -15.99 -6.58 5.82
CA GLY A 125 -16.40 -7.74 5.03
C GLY A 125 -16.94 -8.91 5.85
N TYR A 126 -16.53 -9.04 7.10
CA TYR A 126 -16.80 -10.21 7.93
C TYR A 126 -17.54 -9.83 9.20
N THR A 127 -18.57 -10.62 9.54
CA THR A 127 -19.23 -10.56 10.85
C THR A 127 -18.52 -11.45 11.86
N ASN A 128 -18.04 -12.60 11.42
CA ASN A 128 -17.15 -13.50 12.17
C ASN A 128 -16.12 -14.07 11.19
N ILE A 129 -14.88 -14.28 11.65
CA ILE A 129 -13.80 -14.88 10.87
C ILE A 129 -13.03 -15.88 11.73
N HIS A 130 -12.54 -16.98 11.15
CA HIS A 130 -11.69 -17.92 11.87
C HIS A 130 -10.30 -17.33 12.13
N VAL A 131 -9.72 -17.63 13.30
CA VAL A 131 -8.37 -17.17 13.66
C VAL A 131 -7.31 -17.65 12.67
N THR A 132 -7.46 -18.87 12.15
CA THR A 132 -6.56 -19.47 11.15
C THR A 132 -6.53 -18.67 9.86
N GLU A 133 -7.69 -18.22 9.37
CA GLU A 133 -7.81 -17.37 8.18
C GLU A 133 -7.29 -15.96 8.46
N ALA A 134 -7.62 -15.39 9.62
CA ALA A 134 -7.09 -14.08 10.03
C ALA A 134 -5.55 -14.11 10.09
N SER A 135 -4.96 -15.16 10.66
CA SER A 135 -3.51 -15.38 10.72
C SER A 135 -2.86 -15.34 9.33
N GLN A 136 -3.48 -15.98 8.34
CA GLN A 136 -3.01 -15.93 6.95
C GLN A 136 -3.09 -14.54 6.33
N PHE A 137 -4.10 -13.73 6.70
CA PHE A 137 -4.26 -12.37 6.20
C PHE A 137 -3.28 -11.37 6.82
N PHE A 138 -2.94 -11.53 8.10
CA PHE A 138 -2.00 -10.65 8.82
C PHE A 138 -0.55 -11.11 8.74
N GLY A 139 -0.31 -12.38 8.38
CA GLY A 139 1.03 -12.95 8.28
C GLY A 139 1.74 -13.11 9.63
N MET A 140 0.97 -13.27 10.70
CA MET A 140 1.44 -13.34 12.08
C MET A 140 0.92 -14.62 12.74
N PRO A 141 1.66 -15.23 13.66
CA PRO A 141 1.17 -16.39 14.38
C PRO A 141 -0.07 -16.03 15.21
N GLU A 142 -0.93 -17.01 15.43
CA GLU A 142 -2.24 -16.82 16.08
C GLU A 142 -2.10 -16.17 17.46
N ASP A 143 -1.10 -16.58 18.25
CA ASP A 143 -0.85 -16.06 19.59
C ASP A 143 -0.52 -14.56 19.62
N GLU A 144 0.21 -14.07 18.61
CA GLU A 144 0.61 -12.67 18.51
C GLU A 144 -0.55 -11.83 17.96
N LEU A 145 -1.26 -12.36 16.97
CA LEU A 145 -2.44 -11.75 16.37
C LEU A 145 -3.54 -11.55 17.41
N LEU A 146 -3.82 -12.53 18.27
CA LEU A 146 -4.84 -12.40 19.30
C LEU A 146 -4.54 -11.25 20.27
N LYS A 147 -3.27 -11.07 20.64
CA LYS A 147 -2.86 -9.95 21.52
C LYS A 147 -3.06 -8.60 20.83
N ALA A 148 -2.65 -8.49 19.56
CA ALA A 148 -2.81 -7.26 18.77
C ALA A 148 -4.28 -6.92 18.50
N LEU A 149 -5.12 -7.90 18.21
CA LEU A 149 -6.54 -7.67 17.95
C LEU A 149 -7.33 -7.37 19.23
N GLN A 150 -6.93 -7.94 20.37
CA GLN A 150 -7.51 -7.59 21.67
C GLN A 150 -7.23 -6.13 22.04
N THR A 151 -6.04 -5.60 21.72
CA THR A 151 -5.76 -4.17 21.93
C THR A 151 -6.61 -3.26 21.05
N GLU A 152 -6.99 -3.73 19.86
CA GLU A 152 -7.91 -3.05 18.93
C GLU A 152 -9.40 -3.26 19.29
N GLY A 153 -9.70 -3.96 20.39
CA GLY A 153 -11.05 -4.16 20.91
C GLY A 153 -11.84 -5.30 20.25
N TRP A 154 -11.19 -6.16 19.47
CA TRP A 154 -11.84 -7.30 18.81
C TRP A 154 -12.18 -8.39 19.83
N GLN A 155 -13.35 -9.00 19.67
CA GLN A 155 -13.79 -10.07 20.56
C GLN A 155 -13.40 -11.44 20.00
N PHE A 156 -12.83 -12.28 20.86
CA PHE A 156 -12.45 -13.65 20.52
C PHE A 156 -13.30 -14.66 21.28
N ASP A 157 -14.00 -15.53 20.56
CA ASP A 157 -14.78 -16.62 21.13
C ASP A 157 -13.94 -17.92 21.12
N ALA A 158 -13.33 -18.24 22.26
CA ALA A 158 -12.45 -19.41 22.42
C ALA A 158 -13.15 -20.77 22.18
N SER A 159 -14.47 -20.83 22.32
CA SER A 159 -15.26 -22.05 22.10
C SER A 159 -15.49 -22.38 20.62
N SER A 160 -15.47 -21.37 19.75
CA SER A 160 -15.73 -21.52 18.30
C SER A 160 -14.51 -21.21 17.44
N GLY A 161 -13.44 -20.63 18.02
CA GLY A 161 -12.26 -20.19 17.27
C GLY A 161 -12.56 -19.02 16.34
N LEU A 162 -13.59 -18.22 16.65
CA LEU A 162 -14.06 -17.11 15.84
C LEU A 162 -13.66 -15.76 16.45
N LEU A 163 -13.25 -14.85 15.56
CA LEU A 163 -13.01 -13.45 15.83
C LEU A 163 -14.18 -12.63 15.32
N LYS A 164 -14.64 -11.70 16.17
CA LYS A 164 -15.62 -10.68 15.82
C LYS A 164 -14.90 -9.36 15.62
N PRO A 165 -14.74 -8.90 14.38
CA PRO A 165 -14.08 -7.65 14.12
C PRO A 165 -14.95 -6.47 14.56
N VAL A 166 -14.32 -5.44 15.11
CA VAL A 166 -15.00 -4.18 15.42
C VAL A 166 -15.10 -3.37 14.14
N VAL A 167 -16.33 -3.14 13.67
CA VAL A 167 -16.58 -2.30 12.50
C VAL A 167 -16.16 -0.87 12.84
N PRO A 168 -15.14 -0.29 12.16
CA PRO A 168 -14.82 1.11 12.36
C PRO A 168 -16.02 1.96 11.95
N GLU A 169 -16.43 2.90 12.79
CA GLU A 169 -17.53 3.81 12.48
C GLU A 169 -17.19 4.60 11.20
N LEU A 170 -17.83 4.24 10.09
CA LEU A 170 -17.73 5.03 8.87
C LEU A 170 -18.34 6.41 9.16
N PRO A 171 -17.70 7.52 8.72
CA PRO A 171 -18.34 8.82 8.76
C PRO A 171 -19.64 8.71 7.96
N LYS A 172 -20.77 8.83 8.66
CA LYS A 172 -22.10 8.82 8.04
C LYS A 172 -22.07 9.86 6.94
N ARG A 173 -22.41 9.46 5.70
CA ARG A 173 -22.53 10.42 4.59
C ARG A 173 -23.46 11.53 5.05
N ALA A 174 -22.93 12.75 5.17
CA ALA A 174 -23.75 13.91 5.45
C ALA A 174 -24.82 14.00 4.35
N PRO A 175 -26.07 14.34 4.68
CA PRO A 175 -27.08 14.60 3.67
C PRO A 175 -26.53 15.65 2.68
N PRO A 176 -26.90 15.56 1.38
CA PRO A 176 -26.38 16.47 0.37
C PRO A 176 -26.65 17.92 0.78
N ASN A 177 -25.58 18.71 0.86
CA ASN A 177 -25.64 20.12 1.23
C ASN A 177 -26.27 20.94 0.09
N LEU A 178 -26.97 22.03 0.44
CA LEU A 178 -27.65 22.93 -0.50
C LEU A 178 -26.71 23.49 -1.60
N SER A 179 -25.41 23.59 -1.31
CA SER A 179 -24.38 23.95 -2.30
C SER A 179 -24.22 22.94 -3.43
N GLN A 180 -24.46 21.64 -3.20
CA GLN A 180 -24.44 20.61 -4.24
C GLN A 180 -25.65 20.73 -5.18
N PHE A 181 -26.79 21.23 -4.69
CA PHE A 181 -27.95 21.56 -5.53
C PHE A 181 -27.67 22.76 -6.43
N ASN A 182 -27.01 23.80 -5.91
CA ASN A 182 -26.65 24.97 -6.71
C ASN A 182 -25.76 24.61 -7.90
N ILE A 183 -24.81 23.69 -7.70
CA ILE A 183 -23.95 23.18 -8.77
C ILE A 183 -24.77 22.44 -9.84
N LEU A 184 -25.78 21.66 -9.45
CA LEU A 184 -26.66 20.97 -10.40
C LEU A 184 -27.49 21.97 -11.22
N THR A 185 -28.01 23.02 -10.59
CA THR A 185 -28.71 24.10 -11.32
C THR A 185 -27.79 24.85 -12.27
N ASP A 186 -26.55 25.13 -11.87
CA ASP A 186 -25.57 25.80 -12.74
C ASP A 186 -25.18 24.92 -13.94
N VAL A 187 -25.04 23.60 -13.72
CA VAL A 187 -24.80 22.63 -14.81
C VAL A 187 -26.00 22.56 -15.74
N MET A 188 -27.23 22.51 -15.22
CA MET A 188 -28.44 22.48 -16.04
C MET A 188 -28.58 23.76 -16.87
N LEU A 189 -28.38 24.93 -16.26
CA LEU A 189 -28.40 26.23 -16.94
C LEU A 189 -27.37 26.35 -18.06
N ASN A 190 -26.21 25.71 -17.89
CA ASN A 190 -25.17 25.69 -18.94
C ASN A 190 -25.50 24.74 -20.08
N LEU A 191 -26.21 23.64 -19.81
CA LEU A 191 -26.64 22.68 -20.82
C LEU A 191 -27.86 23.15 -21.63
N GLU A 192 -28.75 23.97 -21.04
CA GLU A 192 -29.90 24.55 -21.74
C GLU A 192 -29.55 25.64 -22.76
N LYS A 193 -28.33 26.19 -22.71
CA LYS A 193 -27.88 27.29 -23.59
C LYS A 193 -27.29 26.80 -24.93
N ILE A 194 -27.34 25.49 -25.21
CA ILE A 194 -26.89 24.85 -26.46
C ILE A 194 -28.12 24.47 -27.28
#